data_AF-A0AAW0LJP2-F1
#
_entry.id   AF-A0AAW0LJP2-F1
#
_cell.length_a   1.000
_cell.length_b   1.000
_cell.length_c   1.000
_cell.angle_alpha   90.00
_cell.angle_beta   90.00
_cell.angle_gamma   90.00
#
_symmetry.space_group_name_H-M   'P 1'
#
loop_
_entity.id
_entity.type
_entity.pdbx_description
1 polymer ?
#
loop_
_entity_poly.entity_id
_entity_poly.type
_entity_poly.pdbx_seq_one_letter_code
_entity_poly.pdbx_strand_id
1 'polypeptide(L)'
;MRGGPFYSLGGYSNYKENEFNNEDSEDDTEDENALEDESDEEEGKEEDIDDNSYVTIGFTVLKLKRYTKAGSKDRYKWVKVHSLGDQALFVGDKSSMSLSASSFNGCKANCIYLTDDHKLYYVSTLNGGGNDIGVFSKKDGKIELLLKDDITLLDC
;
A
#
# COMPACT_ATOMS: atom_id res chain seq x y z
N MET A 1 29.14 -9.20 9.47
CA MET A 1 28.52 -10.49 9.88
C MET A 1 27.75 -11.04 8.69
N ARG A 2 27.87 -12.34 8.42
CA ARG A 2 27.50 -13.02 7.15
C ARG A 2 25.98 -13.01 6.92
N GLY A 3 25.54 -12.55 5.73
CA GLY A 3 24.18 -12.66 5.23
C GLY A 3 23.89 -14.07 4.71
N GLY A 4 22.72 -14.63 5.06
CA GLY A 4 22.20 -15.88 4.52
C GLY A 4 21.43 -15.67 3.21
N PRO A 5 21.14 -16.74 2.44
CA PRO A 5 20.58 -16.61 1.10
C PRO A 5 19.09 -16.28 1.12
N PHE A 6 18.68 -15.36 0.24
CA PHE A 6 17.29 -15.13 -0.13
C PHE A 6 16.85 -16.21 -1.12
N TYR A 7 15.68 -16.80 -0.89
CA TYR A 7 15.00 -17.64 -1.87
C TYR A 7 13.93 -16.80 -2.56
N SER A 8 14.10 -16.56 -3.87
CA SER A 8 13.06 -16.07 -4.75
C SER A 8 12.41 -17.27 -5.42
N LEU A 9 11.15 -17.55 -5.12
CA LEU A 9 10.30 -18.38 -5.98
C LEU A 9 9.47 -17.44 -6.85
N GLY A 10 9.80 -17.42 -8.14
CA GLY A 10 8.93 -16.84 -9.16
C GLY A 10 7.84 -17.81 -9.62
N GLY A 11 6.82 -17.27 -10.29
CA GLY A 11 6.03 -18.01 -11.29
C GLY A 11 4.51 -18.00 -11.13
N TYR A 12 3.88 -17.04 -11.82
CA TYR A 12 2.56 -16.99 -12.49
C TYR A 12 1.43 -18.03 -12.27
N SER A 13 0.19 -17.49 -12.21
CA SER A 13 -1.03 -18.04 -12.86
C SER A 13 -1.98 -16.87 -13.20
N ASN A 14 -2.15 -16.50 -14.48
CA ASN A 14 -3.19 -16.95 -15.43
C ASN A 14 -4.63 -16.62 -15.01
N TYR A 15 -5.17 -15.51 -15.54
CA TYR A 15 -6.62 -15.27 -15.64
C TYR A 15 -7.11 -15.77 -16.99
N LYS A 16 -8.24 -16.48 -16.97
CA LYS A 16 -8.83 -17.15 -18.13
C LYS A 16 -9.58 -16.16 -19.02
N GLU A 17 -9.41 -16.35 -20.33
CA GLU A 17 -10.27 -15.80 -21.39
C GLU A 17 -11.73 -16.21 -21.17
N ASN A 18 -12.65 -15.28 -21.41
CA ASN A 18 -14.02 -15.60 -21.73
C ASN A 18 -14.20 -15.52 -23.24
N GLU A 19 -14.61 -16.65 -23.79
CA GLU A 19 -15.01 -16.91 -25.17
C GLU A 19 -16.16 -16.00 -25.63
N PHE A 20 -16.05 -15.45 -26.84
CA PHE A 20 -17.22 -15.14 -27.65
C PHE A 20 -17.10 -15.94 -28.95
N ASN A 21 -17.97 -16.95 -29.08
CA ASN A 21 -18.05 -17.80 -30.27
C ASN A 21 -18.93 -17.13 -31.34
N ASN A 22 -18.40 -17.14 -32.57
CA ASN A 22 -19.00 -17.28 -33.91
C ASN A 22 -20.30 -16.49 -34.25
N GLU A 23 -20.35 -15.80 -35.38
CA GLU A 23 -20.55 -16.36 -36.74
C GLU A 23 -20.43 -15.25 -37.81
N ASP A 24 -20.04 -15.67 -39.01
CA ASP A 24 -19.67 -14.91 -40.19
C ASP A 24 -20.82 -14.11 -40.85
N SER A 25 -20.51 -12.98 -41.49
CA SER A 25 -20.79 -12.75 -42.92
C SER A 25 -20.31 -11.38 -43.39
N GLU A 26 -19.59 -11.39 -44.52
CA GLU A 26 -19.11 -10.23 -45.28
C GLU A 26 -20.30 -9.51 -45.96
N ASP A 27 -20.30 -8.17 -45.98
CA ASP A 27 -20.86 -7.42 -47.12
C ASP A 27 -20.25 -6.00 -47.20
N ASP A 28 -19.65 -5.72 -48.36
CA ASP A 28 -19.03 -4.45 -48.73
C ASP A 28 -20.11 -3.45 -49.16
N THR A 29 -20.12 -2.24 -48.59
CA THR A 29 -20.58 -1.05 -49.34
C THR A 29 -19.82 0.20 -48.87
N GLU A 30 -19.05 0.77 -49.81
CA GLU A 30 -18.55 2.14 -49.78
C GLU A 30 -19.73 3.10 -49.98
N ASP A 31 -19.89 4.13 -49.13
CA ASP A 31 -20.27 5.48 -49.60
C ASP A 31 -20.02 6.53 -48.51
N GLU A 32 -19.49 7.67 -48.96
CA GLU A 32 -19.10 8.83 -48.18
C GLU A 32 -20.29 9.77 -47.98
N ASN A 33 -20.68 10.07 -46.74
CA ASN A 33 -21.41 11.29 -46.36
C ASN A 33 -21.23 11.48 -44.84
N ALA A 34 -20.38 12.41 -44.41
CA ALA A 34 -20.70 13.81 -44.14
C ALA A 34 -21.54 14.00 -42.85
N LEU A 35 -20.80 14.24 -41.76
CA LEU A 35 -21.16 15.07 -40.60
C LEU A 35 -22.56 14.89 -40.02
N GLU A 36 -22.66 14.07 -38.97
CA GLU A 36 -23.71 14.23 -37.96
C GLU A 36 -23.05 14.58 -36.62
N ASP A 37 -23.36 15.82 -36.23
CA ASP A 37 -23.11 16.49 -34.97
C ASP A 37 -24.16 15.96 -33.98
N GLU A 38 -23.77 15.05 -33.10
CA GLU A 38 -24.58 14.69 -31.94
C GLU A 38 -23.75 15.03 -30.70
N SER A 39 -24.02 16.22 -30.17
CA SER A 39 -23.52 16.66 -28.88
C SER A 39 -24.18 15.81 -27.80
N ASP A 40 -23.55 14.69 -27.45
CA ASP A 40 -23.84 13.99 -26.20
C ASP A 40 -23.33 14.87 -25.05
N GLU A 41 -24.21 15.73 -24.54
CA GLU A 41 -24.06 16.34 -23.23
C GLU A 41 -24.18 15.21 -22.19
N GLU A 42 -23.10 14.45 -21.98
CA GLU A 42 -22.94 13.73 -20.72
C GLU A 42 -22.78 14.79 -19.62
N GLU A 43 -23.92 15.18 -19.03
CA GLU A 43 -23.96 15.81 -17.72
C GLU A 43 -23.13 14.95 -16.79
N GLY A 44 -21.90 15.41 -16.54
CA GLY A 44 -20.99 14.81 -15.60
C GLY A 44 -21.73 14.67 -14.27
N LYS A 45 -22.09 13.43 -13.94
CA LYS A 45 -22.53 13.13 -12.58
C LYS A 45 -21.36 13.53 -11.71
N GLU A 46 -21.56 14.57 -10.90
CA GLU A 46 -20.71 14.85 -9.76
C GLU A 46 -20.73 13.58 -8.92
N GLU A 47 -19.75 12.71 -9.14
CA GLU A 47 -19.50 11.60 -8.25
C GLU A 47 -19.14 12.26 -6.92
N ASP A 48 -20.04 12.17 -5.95
CA ASP A 48 -19.78 12.54 -4.57
C ASP A 48 -18.48 11.83 -4.17
N ILE A 49 -17.36 12.57 -4.18
CA ILE A 49 -16.06 12.05 -3.80
C ILE A 49 -16.21 11.65 -2.35
N ASP A 50 -16.24 10.34 -2.11
CA ASP A 50 -16.19 9.77 -0.77
C ASP A 50 -14.83 10.15 -0.16
N ASP A 51 -14.78 11.31 0.50
CA ASP A 51 -13.67 11.80 1.33
C ASP A 51 -13.52 10.96 2.61
N ASN A 52 -13.76 9.66 2.51
CA ASN A 52 -13.48 8.72 3.57
C ASN A 52 -12.02 8.28 3.44
N SER A 53 -11.11 9.24 3.72
CA SER A 53 -9.69 8.95 3.80
C SER A 53 -9.44 7.85 4.85
N TYR A 54 -8.92 6.71 4.39
CA TYR A 54 -8.46 5.68 5.31
C TYR A 54 -7.13 6.13 5.92
N VAL A 55 -7.01 6.02 7.24
CA VAL A 55 -5.80 6.40 7.98
C VAL A 55 -5.48 5.38 9.05
N THR A 56 -4.21 5.08 9.23
CA THR A 56 -3.74 4.33 10.39
C THR A 56 -3.86 5.19 11.63
N ILE A 57 -4.45 4.62 12.70
CA ILE A 57 -4.63 5.30 14.00
C ILE A 57 -3.64 4.82 15.06
N GLY A 58 -2.90 3.74 14.80
CA GLY A 58 -1.86 3.26 15.70
C GLY A 58 -1.56 1.76 15.57
N PHE A 59 -0.61 1.29 16.39
CA PHE A 59 -0.09 -0.07 16.30
C PHE A 59 -0.08 -0.82 17.64
N THR A 60 -0.57 -2.05 17.61
CA THR A 60 -0.26 -3.06 18.63
C THR A 60 0.84 -3.98 18.11
N VAL A 61 2.01 -3.92 18.75
CA VAL A 61 3.16 -4.73 18.35
C VAL A 61 3.29 -5.95 19.27
N LEU A 62 3.44 -7.13 18.67
CA LEU A 62 3.65 -8.40 19.35
C LEU A 62 4.99 -8.99 18.93
N LYS A 63 5.74 -9.56 19.89
CA LYS A 63 6.98 -10.30 19.63
C LYS A 63 6.75 -11.78 19.89
N LEU A 64 7.06 -12.63 18.90
CA LEU A 64 7.10 -14.07 19.08
C LEU A 64 8.30 -14.43 19.95
N LYS A 65 8.05 -15.04 21.10
CA LYS A 65 9.10 -15.51 22.00
C LYS A 65 9.05 -17.03 22.07
N ARG A 66 10.20 -17.67 21.88
CA ARG A 66 10.39 -19.12 22.08
C ARG A 66 10.57 -19.41 23.56
N TYR A 67 9.96 -20.50 24.03
CA TYR A 67 10.11 -21.03 25.37
C TYR A 67 10.32 -22.54 25.25
N THR A 68 11.50 -23.00 25.64
CA THR A 68 11.85 -24.41 25.71
C THR A 68 11.98 -24.83 27.16
N LYS A 69 11.44 -26.00 27.49
CA LYS A 69 11.84 -26.74 28.69
C LYS A 69 12.79 -27.84 28.23
N ALA A 70 13.88 -28.09 28.96
CA ALA A 70 14.85 -29.13 28.62
C ALA A 70 14.11 -30.47 28.35
N GLY A 71 14.34 -31.06 27.18
CA GLY A 71 13.70 -32.30 26.72
C GLY A 71 12.28 -32.16 26.14
N SER A 72 11.80 -30.96 25.83
CA SER A 72 10.47 -30.74 25.23
C SER A 72 10.52 -30.06 23.86
N LYS A 73 9.45 -30.23 23.07
CA LYS A 73 9.25 -29.51 21.80
C LYS A 73 9.24 -28.00 22.04
N ASP A 74 9.75 -27.27 21.04
CA ASP A 74 9.70 -25.82 21.04
C ASP A 74 8.27 -25.31 21.16
N ARG A 75 8.06 -24.38 22.08
CA ARG A 75 6.80 -23.63 22.19
C ARG A 75 7.05 -22.16 21.94
N TYR A 76 6.08 -21.52 21.33
CA TYR A 76 6.14 -20.11 21.00
C TYR A 76 4.91 -19.41 21.57
N LYS A 77 5.08 -18.16 22.01
CA LYS A 77 3.96 -17.30 22.39
C LYS A 77 4.21 -15.88 21.91
N TRP A 78 3.16 -15.24 21.43
CA TRP A 78 3.15 -13.81 21.14
C TRP A 78 3.06 -13.03 22.43
N VAL A 79 3.93 -12.04 22.61
CA VAL A 79 3.94 -11.17 23.78
C VAL A 79 3.89 -9.72 23.31
N LYS A 80 2.96 -8.94 23.85
CA LYS A 80 2.87 -7.50 23.57
C LYS A 80 4.16 -6.80 23.98
N VAL A 81 4.68 -5.97 23.08
CA VAL A 81 5.86 -5.13 23.34
C VAL A 81 5.45 -3.66 23.39
N HIS A 82 5.98 -2.99 24.41
CA HIS A 82 5.70 -1.58 24.67
C HIS A 82 6.82 -0.66 24.13
N SER A 83 7.96 -1.24 23.74
CA SER A 83 9.06 -0.53 23.10
C SER A 83 9.77 -1.43 22.10
N LEU A 84 10.24 -0.84 21.00
CA LEU A 84 11.11 -1.45 20.01
C LEU A 84 12.60 -1.26 20.35
N GLY A 85 12.91 -0.44 21.37
CA GLY A 85 14.27 -0.06 21.73
C GLY A 85 14.92 0.79 20.66
N ASP A 86 16.16 0.45 20.28
CA ASP A 86 16.89 1.09 19.19
C ASP A 86 16.36 0.72 17.78
N GLN A 87 15.27 -0.03 17.66
CA GLN A 87 14.78 -0.43 16.35
C GLN A 87 13.88 0.63 15.70
N ALA A 88 14.08 0.81 14.40
CA ALA A 88 13.15 1.43 13.46
C ALA A 88 12.54 0.32 12.59
N LEU A 89 11.22 0.15 12.67
CA LEU A 89 10.48 -0.85 11.90
C LEU A 89 9.83 -0.19 10.69
N PHE A 90 10.08 -0.69 9.48
CA PHE A 90 9.42 -0.23 8.26
C PHE A 90 8.38 -1.28 7.85
N VAL A 91 7.17 -0.83 7.54
CA VAL A 91 6.02 -1.65 7.18
C VAL A 91 5.41 -1.08 5.92
N GLY A 92 5.28 -1.90 4.89
CA GLY A 92 4.62 -1.52 3.65
C GLY A 92 3.92 -2.69 2.98
N ASP A 93 3.48 -2.48 1.73
CA ASP A 93 2.78 -3.52 0.95
C ASP A 93 3.66 -4.78 0.83
N LYS A 94 3.15 -5.90 1.37
CA LYS A 94 3.75 -7.25 1.35
C LYS A 94 5.15 -7.37 1.95
N SER A 95 5.72 -6.33 2.56
CA SER A 95 7.08 -6.41 3.10
C SER A 95 7.27 -5.55 4.35
N SER A 96 8.19 -6.01 5.20
CA SER A 96 8.61 -5.26 6.38
C SER A 96 10.09 -5.50 6.65
N MET A 97 10.74 -4.52 7.26
CA MET A 97 12.14 -4.60 7.65
C MET A 97 12.38 -3.89 8.97
N SER A 98 13.31 -4.39 9.77
CA SER A 98 13.72 -3.76 11.03
C SER A 98 15.19 -3.42 10.99
N LEU A 99 15.52 -2.19 11.32
CA LEU A 99 16.89 -1.67 11.34
C LEU A 99 17.23 -1.14 12.74
N SER A 100 18.51 -1.19 13.09
CA SER A 100 19.02 -0.41 14.22
C SER A 100 19.04 1.06 13.81
N ALA A 101 18.27 1.88 14.50
CA ALA A 101 18.16 3.31 14.23
C ALA A 101 19.49 4.02 14.47
N SER A 102 20.25 3.61 15.49
CA SER A 102 21.61 4.13 15.71
C SER A 102 22.60 3.82 14.58
N SER A 103 22.29 2.85 13.71
CA SER A 103 23.13 2.53 12.55
C SER A 103 22.91 3.44 11.34
N PHE A 104 21.85 4.27 11.31
CA PHE A 104 21.49 5.09 10.15
C PHE A 104 21.02 6.50 10.56
N ASN A 105 21.68 7.53 10.01
CA ASN A 105 21.24 8.90 10.21
C ASN A 105 19.82 9.10 9.66
N GLY A 106 18.97 9.80 10.42
CA GLY A 106 17.57 10.07 10.04
C GLY A 106 16.56 9.03 10.54
N CYS A 107 17.00 7.86 11.01
CA CYS A 107 16.11 6.90 11.66
C CYS A 107 15.85 7.28 13.12
N LYS A 108 14.58 7.37 13.51
CA LYS A 108 14.14 7.55 14.89
C LYS A 108 14.01 6.16 15.53
N ALA A 109 14.69 5.94 16.65
CA ALA A 109 14.54 4.74 17.45
C ALA A 109 13.11 4.65 18.02
N ASN A 110 12.65 3.43 18.28
CA ASN A 110 11.33 3.18 18.88
C ASN A 110 10.15 3.65 18.01
N CYS A 111 10.34 3.68 16.69
CA CYS A 111 9.35 4.13 15.71
C CYS A 111 8.99 3.04 14.69
N ILE A 112 7.81 3.18 14.09
CA ILE A 112 7.31 2.41 12.96
C ILE A 112 7.09 3.38 11.80
N TYR A 113 7.72 3.10 10.67
CA TYR A 113 7.58 3.82 9.41
C TYR A 113 6.60 3.04 8.55
N LEU A 114 5.53 3.68 8.10
CA LEU A 114 4.47 3.07 7.32
C LEU A 114 4.39 3.70 5.95
N THR A 115 4.17 2.87 4.93
CA THR A 115 3.88 3.29 3.57
C THR A 115 2.42 3.04 3.25
N ASP A 116 1.80 3.92 2.48
CA ASP A 116 0.48 3.70 1.89
C ASP A 116 0.52 2.48 0.95
N ASP A 117 -0.39 1.52 1.18
CA ASP A 117 -0.54 0.30 0.37
C ASP A 117 -1.87 0.26 -0.41
N HIS A 118 -2.68 1.31 -0.37
CA HIS A 118 -4.03 1.30 -0.92
C HIS A 118 -4.08 1.88 -2.33
N LYS A 119 -3.69 1.03 -3.29
CA LYS A 119 -3.59 1.38 -4.72
C LYS A 119 -4.84 2.03 -5.34
N LEU A 120 -6.03 1.66 -4.87
CA LEU A 120 -7.30 2.17 -5.41
C LEU A 120 -7.49 3.67 -5.13
N TYR A 121 -7.06 4.16 -3.96
CA TYR A 121 -7.20 5.57 -3.59
C TYR A 121 -6.17 6.49 -4.26
N TYR A 122 -5.11 5.93 -4.85
CA TYR A 122 -4.13 6.72 -5.57
C TYR A 122 -4.72 7.41 -6.81
N VAL A 123 -5.70 6.77 -7.47
CA VAL A 123 -6.33 7.28 -8.70
C VAL A 123 -7.61 8.07 -8.41
N SER A 124 -8.30 7.77 -7.30
CA SER A 124 -9.61 8.34 -6.97
C SER A 124 -9.59 9.53 -6.00
N THR A 125 -8.41 9.97 -5.54
CA THR A 125 -8.30 11.16 -4.67
C THR A 125 -7.72 12.35 -5.43
N LEU A 126 -8.37 13.51 -5.29
CA LEU A 126 -7.96 14.77 -5.93
C LEU A 126 -6.52 15.19 -5.54
N ASN A 127 -6.08 14.76 -4.37
CA ASN A 127 -4.79 15.04 -3.78
C ASN A 127 -3.75 13.92 -3.99
N GLY A 128 -4.07 12.90 -4.78
CA GLY A 128 -3.25 11.70 -4.90
C GLY A 128 -3.23 10.88 -3.59
N GLY A 129 -2.80 9.62 -3.72
CA GLY A 129 -2.63 8.75 -2.55
C GLY A 129 -1.57 9.25 -1.58
N GLY A 130 -1.17 8.41 -0.63
CA GLY A 130 -0.19 8.75 0.41
C GLY A 130 -0.80 9.15 1.75
N ASN A 131 -2.12 8.98 1.91
CA ASN A 131 -2.85 9.31 3.14
C ASN A 131 -2.30 8.60 4.38
N ASP A 132 -1.68 7.44 4.18
CA ASP A 132 -1.15 6.59 5.25
C ASP A 132 0.39 6.49 5.26
N ILE A 133 1.09 7.42 4.59
CA ILE A 133 2.55 7.51 4.68
C ILE A 133 2.90 8.31 5.94
N GLY A 134 3.59 7.67 6.88
CA GLY A 134 3.87 8.31 8.16
C GLY A 134 4.89 7.61 9.04
N VAL A 135 5.09 8.20 10.21
CA VAL A 135 5.94 7.68 11.28
C VAL A 135 5.13 7.61 12.57
N PHE A 136 4.89 6.40 13.06
CA PHE A 136 4.33 6.15 14.37
C PHE A 136 5.43 6.05 15.43
N SER A 137 5.38 6.91 16.45
CA SER A 137 6.28 6.82 17.60
C SER A 137 5.65 5.98 18.71
N LYS A 138 6.35 4.93 19.16
CA LYS A 138 5.87 4.10 20.28
C LYS A 138 5.97 4.81 21.63
N LYS A 139 6.74 5.90 21.71
CA LYS A 139 6.96 6.67 22.95
C LYS A 139 5.71 7.44 23.38
N ASP A 140 5.07 8.11 22.44
CA ASP A 140 3.91 8.98 22.63
C ASP A 140 2.62 8.42 22.00
N GLY A 141 2.74 7.38 21.16
CA GLY A 141 1.60 6.77 20.50
C GLY A 141 1.01 7.63 19.39
N LYS A 142 1.80 8.55 18.82
CA LYS A 142 1.35 9.48 17.78
C LYS A 142 1.88 9.09 16.40
N ILE A 143 1.13 9.48 15.37
CA ILE A 143 1.50 9.33 13.96
C ILE A 143 1.78 10.72 13.40
N GLU A 144 2.97 10.89 12.83
CA GLU A 144 3.38 12.04 12.05
C GLU A 144 3.23 11.67 10.57
N LEU A 145 2.35 12.35 9.84
CA LEU A 145 2.10 12.09 8.42
C LEU A 145 3.10 12.88 7.58
N LEU A 146 3.65 12.24 6.55
CA LEU A 146 4.79 12.79 5.81
C LEU A 146 4.39 13.47 4.48
N LEU A 147 3.14 13.32 4.03
CA LEU A 147 2.70 13.82 2.71
C LEU A 147 1.51 14.79 2.77
N LYS A 148 1.18 15.34 3.95
CA LYS A 148 -0.04 16.16 4.09
C LYS A 148 0.05 17.61 3.58
N ASP A 149 1.26 18.12 3.25
CA ASP A 149 1.46 19.57 3.12
C ASP A 149 1.94 20.11 1.76
N ASP A 150 2.12 19.30 0.70
CA ASP A 150 2.69 19.76 -0.59
C ASP A 150 1.73 19.68 -1.80
N ILE A 151 0.47 20.07 -1.61
CA ILE A 151 -0.46 20.35 -2.73
C ILE A 151 -1.06 21.74 -2.54
N THR A 152 -0.22 22.73 -2.23
CA THR A 152 -0.50 24.08 -2.70
C THR A 152 -0.02 24.15 -4.14
N LEU A 153 -0.96 23.98 -5.07
CA LEU A 153 -0.98 24.48 -6.44
C LEU A 153 0.38 24.97 -6.97
N LEU A 154 1.08 24.11 -7.73
CA LEU A 154 1.87 24.61 -8.84
C LEU A 154 0.88 24.91 -9.98
N ASP A 155 0.21 26.06 -9.87
CA ASP A 155 -0.32 26.74 -11.05
C ASP A 155 0.90 27.32 -11.80
N CYS A 156 1.37 26.57 -12.80
CA CYS A 156 2.27 27.05 -13.85
C CYS A 156 1.51 27.08 -15.17
#